data_AF-A0A2N7R4W5-F1
#
_entry.id   AF-A0A2N7R4W5-F1
#
_cell.length_a   1.000
_cell.length_b   1.000
_cell.length_c   1.000
_cell.angle_alpha   90.00
_cell.angle_beta   90.00
_cell.angle_gamma   90.00
#
_symmetry.space_group_name_H-M   'P 1'
#
loop_
_entity.id
_entity.type
_entity.pdbx_description
1 polymer ?
#
loop_
_entity_poly.entity_id
_entity_poly.type
_entity_poly.pdbx_seq_one_letter_code
_entity_poly.pdbx_strand_id
1 'polypeptide(L)'
;MSKQTINLGTAPTGVGGDTPRSAFTKTQSNFDELYAADAVNYKRANIVGSVSQSGGVPTGAIIEVGSNSNGEYVKFANGTQICRFLYSGALALDSPLYGAFVSGWISWTFPSGFVSRPNVIVTPRDDTALFGFVSASGNGGIENIRLGQNAASGSFIRSANFVAFGRWF
;
A
#
# COMPACT_ATOMS: atom_id res chain seq x y z
N MET A 1 0.91 25.06 19.50
CA MET A 1 1.12 26.38 20.14
C MET A 1 2.51 26.38 20.76
N SER A 2 3.00 27.47 21.33
CA SER A 2 4.22 27.38 22.14
C SER A 2 3.87 26.92 23.55
N LYS A 3 4.68 26.02 24.13
CA LYS A 3 4.60 25.60 25.52
C LYS A 3 4.36 26.80 26.46
N GLN A 4 3.33 26.71 27.29
CA GLN A 4 3.08 27.67 28.35
C GLN A 4 3.94 27.33 29.58
N THR A 5 4.57 28.34 30.17
CA THR A 5 5.38 28.19 31.39
C THR A 5 4.74 28.97 32.53
N ILE A 6 4.60 28.32 33.69
CA ILE A 6 4.11 28.95 34.92
C ILE A 6 5.19 29.90 35.44
N ASN A 7 4.82 31.14 35.70
CA ASN A 7 5.68 32.10 36.37
C ASN A 7 5.55 31.90 37.88
N LEU A 8 6.64 31.49 38.53
CA LEU A 8 6.68 31.24 39.97
C LEU A 8 6.84 32.53 40.80
N GLY A 9 7.11 33.67 40.15
CA GLY A 9 7.40 34.93 40.83
C GLY A 9 8.80 34.95 41.47
N THR A 10 9.02 35.93 42.34
CA THR A 10 10.34 36.12 42.99
C THR A 10 10.45 35.28 44.27
N ALA A 11 11.48 34.46 44.39
CA ALA A 11 11.75 33.71 45.62
C ALA A 11 12.10 34.64 46.80
N PRO A 12 11.75 34.30 48.05
CA PRO A 12 11.05 33.08 48.47
C PRO A 12 9.51 33.20 48.46
N THR A 13 8.97 34.40 48.22
CA THR A 13 7.55 34.70 48.44
C THR A 13 6.63 34.40 47.26
N GLY A 14 7.19 34.26 46.05
CA GLY A 14 6.44 34.06 44.81
C GLY A 14 5.70 35.31 44.31
N VAL A 15 5.99 36.48 44.87
CA VAL A 15 5.36 37.74 44.47
C VAL A 15 5.65 38.05 43.00
N GLY A 16 4.62 38.50 42.28
CA GLY A 16 4.67 38.72 40.82
C GLY A 16 4.49 37.45 39.97
N GLY A 17 4.24 36.29 40.61
CA GLY A 17 3.93 35.03 39.94
C GLY A 17 2.49 34.92 39.45
N ASP A 18 2.20 33.81 38.77
CA ASP A 18 0.84 33.45 38.36
C ASP A 18 -0.06 33.18 39.57
N THR A 19 -1.32 33.59 39.47
CA THR A 19 -2.37 33.10 40.37
C THR A 19 -2.60 31.60 40.17
N PRO A 20 -3.19 30.88 41.14
CA PRO A 20 -3.59 29.48 40.92
C PRO A 20 -4.45 29.32 39.66
N ARG A 21 -5.38 30.25 39.41
CA ARG A 21 -6.24 30.22 38.22
C ARG A 21 -5.42 30.34 36.92
N SER A 22 -4.57 31.36 36.79
CA SER A 22 -3.78 31.56 35.56
C SER A 22 -2.76 30.45 35.33
N ALA A 23 -2.19 29.89 36.40
CA ALA A 23 -1.33 28.70 36.32
C ALA A 23 -2.11 27.48 35.80
N PHE A 24 -3.30 27.19 36.32
CA PHE A 24 -4.13 26.06 35.84
C PHE A 24 -4.64 26.25 34.42
N THR A 25 -4.92 27.48 33.97
CA THR A 25 -5.24 27.76 32.56
C THR A 25 -4.07 27.39 31.65
N LYS A 26 -2.84 27.82 31.99
CA LYS A 26 -1.63 27.46 31.24
C LYS A 26 -1.42 25.95 31.17
N THR A 27 -1.65 25.25 32.29
CA THR A 27 -1.56 23.79 32.37
C THR A 27 -2.58 23.11 31.46
N GLN A 28 -3.85 23.55 31.46
CA GLN A 28 -4.88 23.02 30.56
C GLN A 28 -4.48 23.23 29.10
N SER A 29 -4.03 24.42 28.71
CA SER A 29 -3.60 24.68 27.33
C SER A 29 -2.45 23.77 26.88
N ASN A 30 -1.51 23.47 27.78
CA ASN A 30 -0.45 22.50 27.49
C ASN A 30 -1.00 21.07 27.31
N PHE A 31 -1.95 20.64 28.13
CA PHE A 31 -2.58 19.33 28.00
C PHE A 31 -3.43 19.21 26.73
N ASP A 32 -4.21 20.25 26.39
CA ASP A 32 -5.00 20.30 25.15
C ASP A 32 -4.09 20.14 23.92
N GLU A 33 -2.92 20.80 23.93
CA GLU A 33 -1.91 20.64 22.88
C GLU A 33 -1.35 19.20 22.82
N LEU A 34 -1.07 18.58 23.96
CA LEU A 34 -0.60 17.19 24.00
C LEU A 34 -1.64 16.20 23.48
N TYR A 35 -2.92 16.35 23.85
CA TYR A 35 -4.00 15.49 23.36
C TYR A 35 -4.26 15.70 21.86
N ALA A 36 -4.19 16.94 21.38
CA ALA A 36 -4.28 17.23 19.96
C ALA A 36 -3.13 16.57 19.16
N ALA A 37 -1.90 16.60 19.70
CA ALA A 37 -0.77 15.91 19.08
C ALA A 37 -0.92 14.38 19.12
N ASP A 38 -1.33 13.78 20.24
CA ASP A 38 -1.54 12.34 20.35
C ASP A 38 -2.63 11.81 19.39
N ALA A 39 -3.61 12.65 19.03
CA ALA A 39 -4.63 12.30 18.05
C ALA A 39 -4.08 12.12 16.63
N VAL A 40 -2.97 12.78 16.28
CA VAL A 40 -2.39 12.76 14.91
C VAL A 40 -1.06 12.03 14.83
N ASN A 41 -0.37 11.83 15.95
CA ASN A 41 0.92 11.16 15.98
C ASN A 41 0.80 9.68 15.59
N TYR A 42 1.81 9.20 14.86
CA TYR A 42 1.94 7.77 14.60
C TYR A 42 2.38 7.02 15.87
N LYS A 43 1.61 6.00 16.21
CA LYS A 43 1.79 5.13 17.38
C LYS A 43 1.46 3.70 16.99
N ARG A 44 1.88 2.72 17.80
CA ARG A 44 1.70 1.29 17.51
C ARG A 44 0.27 0.92 17.07
N ALA A 45 -0.74 1.63 17.59
CA ALA A 45 -2.15 1.39 17.30
C ALA A 45 -2.64 1.91 15.94
N ASN A 46 -1.91 2.80 15.24
CA ASN A 46 -2.37 3.42 13.98
C ASN A 46 -1.35 3.35 12.82
N ILE A 47 -0.24 2.62 12.98
CA ILE A 47 0.74 2.42 11.89
C ILE A 47 0.10 1.67 10.71
N VAL A 48 -0.75 0.68 11.01
CA VAL A 48 -1.50 -0.10 10.03
C VAL A 48 -2.97 0.29 10.06
N GLY A 49 -3.54 0.64 8.91
CA GLY A 49 -4.91 1.11 8.77
C GLY A 49 -5.15 1.67 7.36
N SER A 50 -6.25 2.40 7.17
CA SER A 50 -6.49 3.06 5.87
C SER A 50 -5.43 4.11 5.57
N VAL A 51 -4.75 3.95 4.43
CA VAL A 51 -3.78 4.91 3.91
C VAL A 51 -4.53 5.94 3.05
N SER A 52 -4.29 7.22 3.30
CA SER A 52 -4.89 8.32 2.55
C SER A 52 -3.92 9.49 2.44
N GLN A 53 -4.14 10.36 1.47
CA GLN A 53 -3.32 11.55 1.23
C GLN A 53 -4.17 12.69 0.69
N SER A 54 -3.70 13.91 0.88
CA SER A 54 -4.20 15.11 0.23
C SER A 54 -3.03 15.96 -0.24
N GLY A 55 -2.97 16.26 -1.54
CA GLY A 55 -1.89 17.08 -2.12
C GLY A 55 -0.48 16.51 -1.92
N GLY A 56 -0.35 15.19 -1.82
CA GLY A 56 0.90 14.48 -1.55
C GLY A 56 1.25 14.33 -0.07
N VAL A 57 0.44 14.89 0.84
CA VAL A 57 0.65 14.80 2.30
C VAL A 57 -0.15 13.62 2.85
N PRO A 58 0.48 12.67 3.56
CA PRO A 58 -0.25 11.58 4.22
C PRO A 58 -1.24 12.11 5.26
N THR A 59 -2.48 11.62 5.19
CA THR A 59 -3.57 11.96 6.13
C THR A 59 -4.09 10.75 6.90
N GLY A 60 -3.60 9.55 6.57
CA GLY A 60 -4.03 8.28 7.17
C GLY A 60 -2.86 7.50 7.80
N ALA A 61 -3.03 6.18 7.88
CA ALA A 61 -2.01 5.25 8.37
C ALA A 61 -0.78 5.22 7.45
N ILE A 62 0.31 4.58 7.91
CA ILE A 62 1.54 4.42 7.11
C ILE A 62 1.39 3.26 6.11
N ILE A 63 0.73 2.18 6.54
CA ILE A 63 0.58 0.94 5.78
C ILE A 63 -0.89 0.52 5.77
N GLU A 64 -1.43 0.24 4.59
CA GLU A 64 -2.74 -0.41 4.40
C GLU A 64 -2.48 -1.78 3.79
N VAL A 65 -3.09 -2.81 4.35
CA VAL A 65 -3.06 -4.17 3.79
C VAL A 65 -4.50 -4.60 3.55
N GLY A 66 -4.77 -5.18 2.39
CA GLY A 66 -6.08 -5.71 2.08
C GLY A 66 -6.01 -6.87 1.09
N SER A 67 -7.12 -7.60 0.99
CA SER A 67 -7.28 -8.69 0.05
C SER A 67 -8.71 -8.75 -0.48
N ASN A 68 -8.85 -9.26 -1.70
CA ASN A 68 -10.12 -9.59 -2.31
C ASN A 68 -9.94 -10.75 -3.30
N SER A 69 -10.98 -11.08 -4.08
CA SER A 69 -10.93 -12.17 -5.07
C SER A 69 -9.83 -12.01 -6.11
N ASN A 70 -9.33 -10.79 -6.32
CA ASN A 70 -8.31 -10.49 -7.32
C ASN A 70 -6.89 -10.49 -6.73
N GLY A 71 -6.73 -10.80 -5.45
CA GLY A 71 -5.44 -10.91 -4.76
C GLY A 71 -5.31 -9.99 -3.56
N GLU A 72 -4.07 -9.74 -3.19
CA GLU A 72 -3.68 -8.98 -2.01
C GLU A 72 -2.96 -7.70 -2.41
N TYR A 73 -3.03 -6.67 -1.57
CA TYR A 73 -2.28 -5.45 -1.78
C TYR A 73 -1.72 -4.88 -0.48
N VAL A 74 -0.65 -4.11 -0.65
CA VAL A 74 -0.09 -3.23 0.37
C VAL A 74 0.03 -1.83 -0.22
N LYS A 75 -0.56 -0.82 0.43
CA LYS A 75 -0.30 0.59 0.14
C LYS A 75 0.58 1.18 1.22
N PHE A 76 1.44 2.09 0.82
CA PHE A 76 2.29 2.88 1.70
C PHE A 76 1.89 4.35 1.61
N ALA A 77 1.97 5.08 2.72
CA ALA A 77 1.70 6.51 2.80
C ALA A 77 2.52 7.35 1.82
N ASN A 78 3.70 6.86 1.42
CA ASN A 78 4.52 7.54 0.43
C ASN A 78 3.98 7.42 -1.01
N GLY A 79 2.89 6.68 -1.24
CA GLY A 79 2.26 6.44 -2.54
C GLY A 79 2.63 5.14 -3.23
N THR A 80 3.59 4.38 -2.73
CA THR A 80 3.91 3.06 -3.26
C THR A 80 2.77 2.09 -3.00
N GLN A 81 2.44 1.27 -3.99
CA GLN A 81 1.52 0.15 -3.87
C GLN A 81 2.15 -1.11 -4.45
N ILE A 82 1.91 -2.24 -3.78
CA ILE A 82 2.28 -3.57 -4.25
C ILE A 82 1.00 -4.40 -4.31
N CYS A 83 0.69 -4.99 -5.46
CA CYS A 83 -0.36 -6.00 -5.59
C CYS A 83 0.25 -7.36 -5.87
N ARG A 84 -0.33 -8.42 -5.31
CA ARG A 84 0.13 -9.81 -5.48
C ARG A 84 -1.06 -10.73 -5.72
N PHE A 85 -0.89 -11.71 -6.60
CA PHE A 85 -1.89 -12.73 -6.85
C PHE A 85 -1.24 -14.06 -7.20
N LEU A 86 -1.73 -15.16 -6.63
CA LEU A 86 -1.36 -16.50 -7.05
C LEU A 86 -2.43 -16.99 -8.03
N TYR A 87 -2.13 -16.89 -9.32
CA TYR A 87 -2.97 -17.47 -10.35
C TYR A 87 -2.94 -19.00 -10.26
N SER A 88 -4.09 -19.63 -10.44
CA SER A 88 -4.23 -21.06 -10.67
C SER A 88 -5.42 -21.30 -11.60
N GLY A 89 -5.21 -21.91 -12.75
CA GLY A 89 -6.26 -22.13 -13.73
C GLY A 89 -5.87 -23.10 -14.85
N ALA A 90 -6.88 -23.69 -15.49
CA ALA A 90 -6.67 -24.61 -16.61
C ALA A 90 -6.33 -23.82 -17.88
N LEU A 91 -5.15 -24.08 -18.45
CA LEU A 91 -4.64 -23.38 -19.64
C LEU A 91 -3.97 -24.35 -20.61
N ALA A 92 -4.35 -24.26 -21.88
CA ALA A 92 -3.57 -24.80 -22.97
C ALA A 92 -2.43 -23.84 -23.35
N LEU A 93 -1.27 -24.39 -23.70
CA LEU A 93 -0.13 -23.65 -24.25
C LEU A 93 0.09 -24.16 -25.66
N ASP A 94 -0.73 -23.68 -26.59
CA ASP A 94 -0.86 -24.19 -27.95
C ASP A 94 -0.80 -23.07 -29.02
N SER A 95 -0.81 -21.80 -28.59
CA SER A 95 -0.66 -20.66 -29.50
C SER A 95 0.82 -20.42 -29.80
N PRO A 96 1.29 -20.59 -31.06
CA PRO A 96 2.70 -20.39 -31.39
C PRO A 96 3.09 -18.91 -31.32
N LEU A 97 4.24 -18.62 -30.70
CA LEU A 97 4.82 -17.29 -30.57
C LEU A 97 6.35 -17.36 -30.51
N TYR A 98 7.04 -16.87 -31.56
CA TYR A 98 8.51 -16.77 -31.62
C TYR A 98 9.30 -18.04 -31.19
N GLY A 99 8.85 -19.22 -31.61
CA GLY A 99 9.50 -20.49 -31.27
C GLY A 99 9.08 -21.08 -29.91
N ALA A 100 8.15 -20.43 -29.22
CA ALA A 100 7.46 -20.93 -28.04
C ALA A 100 5.98 -21.18 -28.32
N PHE A 101 5.30 -21.78 -27.33
CA PHE A 101 3.85 -21.88 -27.27
C PHE A 101 3.35 -21.17 -26.01
N VAL A 102 2.31 -20.35 -26.16
CA VAL A 102 1.76 -19.52 -25.10
C VAL A 102 0.28 -19.79 -24.88
N SER A 103 -0.21 -19.38 -23.72
CA SER A 103 -1.63 -19.43 -23.40
C SER A 103 -2.43 -18.37 -24.16
N GLY A 104 -3.75 -18.50 -24.09
CA GLY A 104 -4.64 -17.35 -24.22
C GLY A 104 -4.31 -16.27 -23.18
N TRP A 105 -4.84 -15.06 -23.38
CA TRP A 105 -4.65 -13.96 -22.43
C TRP A 105 -5.33 -14.27 -21.09
N ILE A 106 -4.58 -14.07 -20.02
CA ILE A 106 -5.05 -14.05 -18.64
C ILE A 106 -5.20 -12.59 -18.25
N SER A 107 -6.42 -12.15 -17.93
CA SER A 107 -6.66 -10.79 -17.44
C SER A 107 -6.63 -10.76 -15.92
N TRP A 108 -5.74 -9.94 -15.36
CA TRP A 108 -5.64 -9.72 -13.92
C TRP A 108 -6.09 -8.30 -13.59
N THR A 109 -7.28 -8.17 -13.01
CA THR A 109 -7.71 -6.92 -12.37
C THR A 109 -6.94 -6.77 -11.06
N PHE A 110 -6.32 -5.62 -10.82
CA PHE A 110 -5.59 -5.42 -9.58
C PHE A 110 -6.55 -5.34 -8.38
N PRO A 111 -6.18 -5.92 -7.23
CA PRO A 111 -7.01 -5.87 -6.02
C PRO A 111 -7.15 -4.44 -5.45
N SER A 112 -6.23 -3.54 -5.81
CA SER A 112 -6.36 -2.09 -5.64
C SER A 112 -5.81 -1.39 -6.89
N GLY A 113 -6.48 -0.35 -7.37
CA GLY A 113 -6.07 0.39 -8.56
C GLY A 113 -4.77 1.18 -8.34
N PHE A 114 -4.04 1.39 -9.43
CA PHE A 114 -2.88 2.28 -9.53
C PHE A 114 -3.27 3.54 -10.32
N VAL A 115 -2.56 4.65 -10.09
CA VAL A 115 -2.77 5.92 -10.83
C VAL A 115 -2.33 5.82 -12.30
N SER A 116 -1.38 4.93 -12.59
CA SER A 116 -0.86 4.63 -13.92
C SER A 116 -0.47 3.15 -14.01
N ARG A 117 -0.16 2.65 -15.21
CA ARG A 117 0.20 1.24 -15.40
C ARG A 117 1.43 0.89 -14.55
N PRO A 118 1.33 -0.07 -13.62
CA PRO A 118 2.45 -0.48 -12.78
C PRO A 118 3.47 -1.32 -13.55
N ASN A 119 4.63 -1.55 -12.94
CA ASN A 119 5.53 -2.62 -13.38
C ASN A 119 4.98 -3.97 -12.90
N VAL A 120 4.84 -4.94 -13.79
CA VAL A 120 4.31 -6.27 -13.47
C VAL A 120 5.36 -7.34 -13.73
N ILE A 121 5.48 -8.26 -12.78
CA ILE A 121 6.37 -9.42 -12.82
C ILE A 121 5.50 -10.67 -12.73
N VAL A 122 5.79 -11.63 -13.60
CA VAL A 122 5.10 -12.92 -13.65
C VAL A 122 6.13 -14.03 -13.49
N THR A 123 5.90 -14.91 -12.54
CA THR A 123 6.80 -16.03 -12.26
C THR A 123 5.98 -17.31 -12.19
N PRO A 124 6.09 -18.20 -13.20
CA PRO A 124 5.50 -19.53 -13.16
C PRO A 124 5.91 -20.28 -11.89
N ARG A 125 5.01 -21.12 -11.36
CA ARG A 125 5.22 -21.85 -10.10
C ARG A 125 5.02 -23.37 -10.26
N ASP A 126 4.87 -23.84 -11.50
CA ASP A 126 4.82 -25.25 -11.83
C ASP A 126 5.78 -25.56 -12.97
N ASP A 127 6.14 -26.84 -13.09
CA ASP A 127 7.06 -27.32 -14.13
C ASP A 127 6.42 -27.40 -15.51
N THR A 128 5.14 -27.03 -15.64
CA THR A 128 4.40 -27.12 -16.91
C THR A 128 4.44 -25.81 -17.69
N ALA A 129 4.76 -24.67 -17.05
CA ALA A 129 5.02 -23.39 -17.71
C ALA A 129 6.43 -22.89 -17.38
N LEU A 130 7.20 -22.51 -18.40
CA LEU A 130 8.61 -22.13 -18.24
C LEU A 130 8.81 -20.62 -18.05
N PHE A 131 7.95 -19.79 -18.64
CA PHE A 131 8.06 -18.34 -18.59
C PHE A 131 6.69 -17.64 -18.63
N GLY A 132 6.68 -16.37 -18.20
CA GLY A 132 5.52 -15.49 -18.27
C GLY A 132 5.79 -14.28 -19.17
N PHE A 133 4.74 -13.80 -19.84
CA PHE A 133 4.74 -12.57 -20.62
C PHE A 133 3.75 -11.58 -20.03
N VAL A 134 4.16 -10.33 -19.93
CA VAL A 134 3.28 -9.22 -19.59
C VAL A 134 2.97 -8.44 -20.86
N SER A 135 1.71 -8.09 -21.06
CA SER A 135 1.28 -7.32 -22.23
C SER A 135 1.85 -5.90 -22.23
N ALA A 136 1.87 -5.27 -23.41
CA ALA A 136 2.20 -3.85 -23.53
C ALA A 136 0.99 -2.93 -23.31
N SER A 137 -0.20 -3.46 -23.01
CA SER A 137 -1.49 -2.75 -23.12
C SER A 137 -2.32 -2.68 -21.83
N GLY A 138 -1.75 -3.00 -20.67
CA GLY A 138 -2.42 -2.80 -19.38
C GLY A 138 -2.66 -1.32 -19.03
N ASN A 139 -3.33 -1.08 -17.90
CA ASN A 139 -3.56 0.25 -17.33
C ASN A 139 -3.47 0.19 -15.79
N GLY A 140 -3.90 1.24 -15.09
CA GLY A 140 -3.86 1.29 -13.64
C GLY A 140 -4.80 0.30 -12.92
N GLY A 141 -5.78 -0.27 -13.61
CA GLY A 141 -6.76 -1.20 -13.03
C GLY A 141 -6.57 -2.67 -13.44
N ILE A 142 -5.99 -2.94 -14.61
CA ILE A 142 -5.92 -4.29 -15.18
C ILE A 142 -4.60 -4.48 -15.95
N GLU A 143 -4.02 -5.67 -15.89
CA GLU A 143 -2.94 -6.13 -16.78
C GLU A 143 -3.31 -7.44 -17.47
N ASN A 144 -2.77 -7.66 -18.68
CA ASN A 144 -2.93 -8.93 -19.39
C ASN A 144 -1.61 -9.70 -19.42
N ILE A 145 -1.69 -11.00 -19.17
CA ILE A 145 -0.55 -11.89 -18.96
C ILE A 145 -0.72 -13.13 -19.84
N ARG A 146 0.38 -13.75 -20.23
CA ARG A 146 0.40 -15.12 -20.77
C ARG A 146 1.46 -15.95 -20.08
N LEU A 147 1.24 -17.25 -20.02
CA LEU A 147 2.27 -18.22 -19.68
C LEU A 147 2.75 -18.89 -20.97
N GLY A 148 3.96 -19.44 -20.98
CA GLY A 148 4.49 -20.13 -22.14
C GLY A 148 5.57 -21.15 -21.82
N GLN A 149 5.87 -21.98 -22.82
CA GLN A 149 6.88 -23.02 -22.79
C GLN A 149 7.39 -23.34 -24.21
N ASN A 150 8.39 -24.23 -24.34
CA ASN A 150 9.03 -24.56 -25.62
C ASN A 150 8.39 -25.74 -26.38
N ALA A 151 7.26 -26.27 -25.90
CA ALA A 151 6.52 -27.35 -26.54
C ALA A 151 5.00 -27.11 -26.43
N ALA A 152 4.24 -27.45 -27.46
CA ALA A 152 2.79 -27.36 -27.38
C ALA A 152 2.25 -28.33 -26.33
N SER A 153 1.22 -27.94 -25.60
CA SER A 153 0.53 -28.85 -24.70
C SER A 153 -0.95 -28.49 -24.55
N GLY A 154 -1.76 -29.49 -24.26
CA GLY A 154 -3.17 -29.32 -23.94
C GLY A 154 -3.41 -28.56 -22.63
N SER A 155 -4.67 -28.57 -22.21
CA SER A 155 -5.08 -27.87 -20.99
C SER A 155 -4.63 -28.61 -19.74
N PHE A 156 -3.84 -27.94 -18.90
CA PHE A 156 -3.43 -28.40 -17.58
C PHE A 156 -3.71 -27.30 -16.56
N ILE A 157 -3.85 -27.65 -15.28
CA ILE A 157 -3.85 -26.64 -14.21
C ILE A 157 -2.44 -26.06 -14.12
N ARG A 158 -2.36 -24.74 -14.28
CA ARG A 158 -1.12 -23.97 -14.20
C ARG A 158 -1.24 -22.90 -13.16
N SER A 159 -0.13 -22.54 -12.55
CA SER A 159 -0.01 -21.59 -11.48
C SER A 159 1.17 -20.65 -11.69
N ALA A 160 0.97 -19.39 -11.33
CA ALA A 160 2.00 -18.36 -11.43
C ALA A 160 1.77 -17.28 -10.37
N ASN A 161 2.87 -16.75 -9.85
CA ASN A 161 2.82 -15.55 -9.02
C ASN A 161 2.82 -14.32 -9.93
N PHE A 162 1.83 -13.46 -9.73
CA PHE A 162 1.78 -12.12 -10.31
C PHE A 162 2.10 -11.11 -9.23
N VAL A 163 3.01 -10.19 -9.51
CA VAL A 163 3.35 -9.08 -8.63
C VAL A 163 3.34 -7.79 -9.44
N ALA A 164 2.63 -6.78 -8.97
CA ALA A 164 2.61 -5.45 -9.55
C ALA A 164 3.14 -4.42 -8.56
N PHE A 165 4.02 -3.53 -9.02
CA PHE A 165 4.60 -2.43 -8.24
C PHE A 165 4.33 -1.10 -8.94
N GLY A 166 3.79 -0.13 -8.22
CA GLY A 166 3.45 1.16 -8.79
C GLY A 166 2.99 2.18 -7.75
N ARG A 167 2.24 3.18 -8.22
CA ARG A 167 1.75 4.29 -7.41
C ARG A 167 0.22 4.25 -7.29
N TRP A 168 -0.33 4.45 -6.10
CA TRP A 168 -1.80 4.52 -5.90
C TRP A 168 -2.35 5.96 -5.96
N PHE A 169 -1.47 6.96 -5.87
CA PHE A 169 -1.74 8.37 -6.16
C PHE A 169 -0.53 9.05 -6.79
#